data_AF-A0A7K1AGJ5-F1
#
_entry.id   AF-A0A7K1AGJ5-F1
#
_cell.length_a   1.000
_cell.length_b   1.000
_cell.length_c   1.000
_cell.angle_alpha   90.00
_cell.angle_beta   90.00
_cell.angle_gamma   90.00
#
_symmetry.space_group_name_H-M   'P 1'
#
loop_
_entity.id
_entity.type
_entity.pdbx_description
1 polymer ?
#
loop_
_entity_poly.entity_id
_entity_poly.type
_entity_poly.pdbx_seq_one_letter_code
_entity_poly.pdbx_strand_id
1 'polypeptide(L)'
;DLVLPYAALQRGDESTVIAMLSAIRNVVPEPSLLKVILETGELVDPILIDRAAHLAIAAGADFIKTSTGKTRTSATPQAVTIMLATIRASGRAVGLKPSGGIKTVDDALEYLQLADAVMGQDWATPQTFRFGASGLLDAVESELA
;
A
#
# COMPACT_ATOMS: atom_id res chain seq x y z
N ASP A 1 -7.80 -7.81 2.00
CA ASP A 1 -6.58 -7.11 2.40
C ASP A 1 -6.09 -7.71 3.72
N LEU A 2 -4.90 -8.31 3.73
CA LEU A 2 -4.23 -8.89 4.89
C LEU A 2 -3.38 -7.82 5.58
N VAL A 3 -3.28 -7.82 6.91
CA VAL A 3 -2.30 -7.00 7.63
C VAL A 3 -1.02 -7.81 7.85
N LEU A 4 0.10 -7.27 7.39
CA LEU A 4 1.44 -7.82 7.64
C LEU A 4 1.70 -7.80 9.15
N PRO A 5 2.35 -8.82 9.75
CA PRO A 5 2.67 -8.80 11.18
C PRO A 5 3.84 -7.82 11.45
N TYR A 6 3.56 -6.52 11.33
CA TYR A 6 4.54 -5.43 11.35
C TYR A 6 5.30 -5.37 12.67
N ALA A 7 4.66 -5.73 13.79
CA ALA A 7 5.32 -5.82 15.09
C ALA A 7 6.38 -6.94 15.14
N ALA A 8 6.20 -8.04 14.39
CA ALA A 8 7.22 -9.07 14.27
C ALA A 8 8.41 -8.55 13.44
N LEU A 9 8.12 -7.86 12.32
CA LEU A 9 9.14 -7.21 11.50
C LEU A 9 9.97 -6.19 12.30
N GLN A 10 9.32 -5.34 13.11
CA GLN A 10 10.01 -4.37 13.98
C GLN A 10 10.97 -5.02 14.98
N ARG A 11 10.73 -6.27 15.38
CA ARG A 11 11.62 -7.05 16.26
C ARG A 11 12.64 -7.90 15.49
N GLY A 12 12.71 -7.76 14.17
CA GLY A 12 13.61 -8.54 13.30
C GLY A 12 13.12 -9.96 12.99
N ASP A 13 11.89 -10.32 13.38
CA ASP A 13 11.32 -11.64 13.10
C ASP A 13 10.64 -11.68 11.73
N GLU A 14 11.46 -11.71 10.68
CA GLU A 14 10.96 -11.87 9.31
C GLU A 14 10.39 -13.26 9.05
N SER A 15 10.77 -14.27 9.84
CA SER A 15 10.31 -15.64 9.66
C SER A 15 8.79 -15.74 9.85
N THR A 16 8.25 -15.07 10.88
CA THR A 16 6.81 -14.95 11.11
C THR A 16 6.11 -14.20 9.98
N VAL A 17 6.72 -13.13 9.47
CA VAL A 17 6.19 -12.34 8.34
C VAL A 17 6.06 -13.21 7.10
N ILE A 18 7.15 -13.89 6.72
CA ILE A 18 7.21 -14.74 5.52
C ILE A 18 6.22 -15.91 5.65
N ALA A 19 6.17 -16.55 6.82
CA ALA A 19 5.25 -17.66 7.07
C ALA A 19 3.79 -17.24 6.90
N MET A 20 3.38 -16.11 7.46
CA MET A 20 2.01 -15.61 7.34
C MET A 20 1.67 -15.23 5.90
N LEU A 21 2.56 -14.49 5.21
CA LEU A 21 2.32 -14.08 3.83
C LEU A 21 2.19 -15.29 2.90
N SER A 22 3.08 -16.28 3.02
CA SER A 22 3.05 -17.51 2.22
C SER A 22 1.78 -18.32 2.47
N ALA A 23 1.42 -18.54 3.75
CA ALA A 23 0.21 -19.26 4.12
C ALA A 23 -1.05 -18.60 3.53
N ILE A 24 -1.15 -17.27 3.58
CA ILE A 24 -2.30 -16.55 3.02
C ILE A 24 -2.28 -16.59 1.49
N ARG A 25 -1.13 -16.37 0.83
CA ARG A 25 -1.07 -16.43 -0.64
C ARG A 25 -1.55 -17.79 -1.17
N ASN A 26 -1.20 -18.89 -0.50
CA ASN A 26 -1.58 -20.25 -0.89
C ASN A 26 -3.09 -20.52 -0.82
N VAL A 27 -3.84 -19.79 0.01
CA VAL A 27 -5.29 -19.98 0.17
C VAL A 27 -6.13 -18.94 -0.57
N VAL A 28 -5.51 -17.90 -1.16
CA VAL A 28 -6.22 -16.91 -1.98
C VAL A 28 -6.29 -17.45 -3.42
N PRO A 29 -7.47 -17.92 -3.87
CA PRO A 29 -7.61 -18.50 -5.20
C PRO A 29 -7.73 -17.39 -6.25
N GLU A 30 -7.37 -17.71 -7.49
CA GLU A 30 -7.77 -16.88 -8.62
C GLU A 30 -9.31 -16.82 -8.74
N PRO A 31 -9.90 -15.68 -9.15
CA PRO A 31 -9.26 -14.40 -9.53
C PRO A 31 -9.10 -13.40 -8.36
N SER A 32 -9.07 -13.88 -7.12
CA SER A 32 -9.03 -13.01 -5.93
C SER A 32 -7.65 -12.38 -5.74
N LEU A 33 -7.63 -11.06 -5.57
CA LEU A 33 -6.40 -10.31 -5.35
C LEU A 33 -6.03 -10.24 -3.85
N LEU A 34 -4.79 -10.58 -3.54
CA LEU A 34 -4.17 -10.37 -2.23
C LEU A 34 -3.58 -8.96 -2.16
N LYS A 35 -4.15 -8.13 -1.28
CA LYS A 35 -3.55 -6.85 -0.89
C LYS A 35 -2.93 -6.98 0.49
N VAL A 36 -1.70 -6.55 0.67
CA VAL A 36 -0.99 -6.60 1.96
C VAL A 36 -0.86 -5.19 2.53
N ILE A 37 -1.44 -4.96 3.70
CA ILE A 37 -1.33 -3.74 4.48
C ILE A 37 -0.02 -3.81 5.27
N LEU A 38 0.88 -2.86 5.03
CA LEU A 38 2.19 -2.81 5.69
C LEU A 38 2.11 -2.13 7.07
N GLU A 39 1.05 -1.35 7.31
CA GLU A 39 0.87 -0.49 8.48
C GLU A 39 2.01 0.52 8.64
N THR A 40 2.26 1.27 7.56
CA THR A 40 3.40 2.21 7.42
C THR A 40 3.47 3.28 8.52
N GLY A 41 2.33 3.71 9.06
CA GLY A 41 2.30 4.67 10.17
C GLY A 41 2.70 4.10 11.53
N GLU A 42 2.71 2.77 11.70
CA GLU A 42 3.28 2.09 12.87
C GLU A 42 4.74 1.70 12.63
N LEU A 43 5.10 1.35 11.39
CA LEU A 43 6.50 1.07 11.03
C LEU A 43 7.37 2.31 11.18
N VAL A 44 6.92 3.46 10.66
CA VAL A 44 7.54 4.81 10.66
C VAL A 44 8.93 4.87 10.00
N ASP A 45 9.82 3.94 10.31
CA ASP A 45 11.16 3.81 9.75
C ASP A 45 11.09 3.48 8.25
N PRO A 46 11.68 4.33 7.38
CA PRO A 46 11.78 4.10 5.95
C PRO A 46 12.37 2.72 5.58
N ILE A 47 13.36 2.23 6.33
CA ILE A 47 14.01 0.94 6.08
C ILE A 47 13.03 -0.20 6.33
N LEU A 48 12.23 -0.11 7.39
CA LEU A 48 11.21 -1.12 7.69
C LEU A 48 10.05 -1.07 6.70
N ILE A 49 9.64 0.12 6.24
CA ILE A 49 8.61 0.27 5.21
C ILE A 49 9.05 -0.39 3.90
N ASP A 50 10.26 -0.09 3.44
CA ASP A 50 10.84 -0.70 2.25
C ASP A 50 10.96 -2.23 2.42
N ARG A 51 11.44 -2.69 3.58
CA ARG A 51 11.55 -4.12 3.86
C ARG A 51 10.19 -4.83 3.86
N ALA A 52 9.17 -4.24 4.47
CA ALA A 52 7.81 -4.76 4.48
C ALA A 52 7.24 -4.87 3.06
N ALA A 53 7.47 -3.84 2.23
CA ALA A 53 7.05 -3.83 0.82
C ALA A 53 7.75 -4.95 0.03
N HIS A 54 9.06 -5.10 0.18
CA HIS A 54 9.84 -6.17 -0.45
C HIS A 54 9.33 -7.56 -0.07
N LEU A 55 9.09 -7.82 1.23
CA LEU A 55 8.58 -9.11 1.71
C LEU A 55 7.18 -9.40 1.15
N ALA A 56 6.28 -8.41 1.15
CA ALA A 56 4.94 -8.55 0.60
C ALA A 56 4.96 -8.85 -0.90
N ILE A 57 5.75 -8.12 -1.67
CA ILE A 57 5.89 -8.33 -3.11
C ILE A 57 6.49 -9.72 -3.37
N ALA A 58 7.57 -10.10 -2.69
CA ALA A 58 8.21 -11.40 -2.84
C ALA A 58 7.23 -12.56 -2.58
N ALA A 59 6.36 -12.41 -1.58
CA ALA A 59 5.33 -13.39 -1.25
C ALA A 59 4.11 -13.41 -2.19
N GLY A 60 4.08 -12.58 -3.24
CA GLY A 60 3.01 -12.60 -4.24
C GLY A 60 1.80 -11.74 -3.90
N ALA A 61 2.02 -10.62 -3.21
CA ALA A 61 1.01 -9.57 -3.10
C ALA A 61 0.70 -8.97 -4.48
N ASP A 62 -0.59 -8.84 -4.79
CA ASP A 62 -1.08 -8.16 -5.99
C ASP A 62 -1.16 -6.65 -5.77
N PHE A 63 -1.35 -6.23 -4.52
CA PHE A 63 -1.23 -4.85 -4.07
C PHE A 63 -0.49 -4.76 -2.74
N ILE A 64 0.25 -3.68 -2.55
CA ILE A 64 0.68 -3.24 -1.22
C ILE A 64 -0.13 -2.01 -0.81
N LYS A 65 -0.53 -1.97 0.46
CA LYS A 65 -1.44 -0.97 1.04
C LYS A 65 -0.77 -0.31 2.24
N THR A 66 -0.92 1.01 2.37
CA THR A 66 -0.21 1.76 3.42
C THR A 66 -0.68 1.36 4.82
N SER A 67 -1.99 1.46 5.09
CA SER A 67 -2.51 1.39 6.46
C SER A 67 -3.92 0.81 6.57
N THR A 68 -4.31 0.33 7.74
CA THR A 68 -5.68 -0.11 8.05
C THR A 68 -6.68 1.05 8.16
N GLY A 69 -6.18 2.27 8.42
CA GLY A 69 -7.00 3.43 8.77
C GLY A 69 -7.50 3.41 10.22
N LYS A 70 -6.90 2.55 11.08
CA LYS A 70 -7.23 2.42 12.50
C LYS A 70 -6.14 2.97 13.44
N THR A 71 -4.99 3.34 12.88
CA THR A 71 -3.84 3.89 13.59
C THR A 71 -3.82 5.42 13.48
N ARG A 72 -3.06 6.08 14.36
CA ARG A 72 -3.00 7.55 14.41
C ARG A 72 -2.44 8.15 13.11
N THR A 73 -1.37 7.56 12.61
CA THR A 73 -0.75 7.92 11.33
C THR A 73 -1.10 6.85 10.31
N SER A 74 -1.60 7.25 9.14
CA SER A 74 -1.98 6.34 8.06
C SER A 74 -1.10 6.56 6.82
N ALA A 75 -1.67 6.77 5.63
CA ALA A 75 -0.89 7.11 4.45
C ALA A 75 -0.11 8.42 4.64
N THR A 76 1.13 8.44 4.18
CA THR A 76 1.96 9.65 4.10
C THR A 76 2.67 9.70 2.75
N PRO A 77 3.01 10.88 2.23
CA PRO A 77 3.78 11.04 0.99
C PRO A 77 5.11 10.27 1.01
N GLN A 78 5.81 10.29 2.15
CA GLN A 78 7.07 9.57 2.34
C GLN A 78 6.88 8.05 2.19
N ALA A 79 5.90 7.48 2.90
CA ALA A 79 5.63 6.04 2.84
C ALA A 79 5.20 5.60 1.43
N VAL A 80 4.35 6.40 0.77
CA VAL A 80 3.91 6.13 -0.61
C VAL A 80 5.07 6.19 -1.59
N THR A 81 5.96 7.17 -1.47
CA THR A 81 7.15 7.28 -2.34
C THR A 81 8.05 6.05 -2.22
N ILE A 82 8.31 5.59 -0.98
CA ILE A 82 9.11 4.38 -0.73
C ILE A 82 8.44 3.17 -1.38
N MET A 83 7.15 2.95 -1.09
CA MET A 83 6.40 1.81 -1.63
C MET A 83 6.35 1.80 -3.16
N LEU A 84 6.17 2.96 -3.82
CA LEU A 84 6.22 3.08 -5.28
C LEU A 84 7.61 2.73 -5.83
N ALA A 85 8.67 3.22 -5.19
CA ALA A 85 10.04 2.90 -5.58
C ALA A 85 10.30 1.39 -5.47
N THR A 86 9.85 0.74 -4.39
CA THR A 86 9.97 -0.71 -4.20
C THR A 86 9.18 -1.48 -5.27
N ILE A 87 7.94 -1.05 -5.60
CA ILE A 87 7.16 -1.64 -6.70
C ILE A 87 7.93 -1.54 -8.01
N ARG A 88 8.40 -0.34 -8.38
CA ARG A 88 9.16 -0.10 -9.61
C ARG A 88 10.41 -0.99 -9.70
N ALA A 89 11.18 -1.03 -8.63
CA ALA A 89 12.41 -1.82 -8.55
C ALA A 89 12.16 -3.33 -8.65
N SER A 90 10.98 -3.80 -8.23
CA SER A 90 10.63 -5.22 -8.29
C SER A 90 10.42 -5.76 -9.71
N GLY A 91 10.10 -4.90 -10.68
CA GLY A 91 9.75 -5.30 -12.05
C GLY A 91 8.46 -6.14 -12.17
N ARG A 92 7.66 -6.24 -11.09
CA ARG A 92 6.41 -7.02 -11.06
C ARG A 92 5.19 -6.11 -11.21
N ALA A 93 4.11 -6.67 -11.76
CA ALA A 93 2.81 -6.00 -11.82
C ALA A 93 2.14 -6.02 -10.43
N VAL A 94 2.52 -5.08 -9.57
CA VAL A 94 1.95 -4.89 -8.23
C VAL A 94 1.37 -3.49 -8.12
N GLY A 95 0.15 -3.39 -7.57
CA GLY A 95 -0.50 -2.12 -7.35
C GLY A 95 -0.20 -1.48 -5.99
N LEU A 96 -0.47 -0.18 -5.88
CA LEU A 96 -0.44 0.58 -4.64
C LEU A 96 -1.86 0.92 -4.18
N LYS A 97 -2.08 0.89 -2.85
CA LYS A 97 -3.30 1.42 -2.24
C LYS A 97 -2.99 2.33 -1.05
N PRO A 98 -2.87 3.66 -1.23
CA PRO A 98 -2.86 4.60 -0.12
C PRO A 98 -4.21 4.53 0.62
N SER A 99 -4.18 4.45 1.95
CA SER A 99 -5.38 4.30 2.76
C SER A 99 -5.26 4.96 4.13
N GLY A 100 -6.37 5.56 4.58
CA GLY A 100 -6.50 6.25 5.86
C GLY A 100 -6.02 7.71 5.79
N GLY A 101 -6.87 8.63 6.24
CA GLY A 101 -6.55 10.07 6.31
C GLY A 101 -6.82 10.88 5.04
N ILE A 102 -7.12 10.23 3.91
CA ILE A 102 -7.38 10.87 2.61
C ILE A 102 -8.84 11.34 2.57
N LYS A 103 -9.06 12.65 2.67
CA LYS A 103 -10.39 13.25 2.86
C LYS A 103 -10.75 14.29 1.80
N THR A 104 -9.76 14.92 1.19
CA THR A 104 -9.96 16.00 0.21
C THR A 104 -9.49 15.57 -1.17
N VAL A 105 -9.92 16.29 -2.21
CA VAL A 105 -9.42 16.10 -3.57
C VAL A 105 -7.93 16.41 -3.65
N ASP A 106 -7.46 17.42 -2.93
CA ASP A 106 -6.03 17.75 -2.85
C ASP A 106 -5.20 16.60 -2.25
N ASP A 107 -5.68 15.95 -1.17
CA ASP A 107 -5.01 14.77 -0.60
C ASP A 107 -4.88 13.66 -1.66
N ALA A 108 -5.93 13.44 -2.46
CA ALA A 108 -5.93 12.41 -3.49
C ALA A 108 -4.99 12.78 -4.66
N LEU A 109 -5.01 14.05 -5.09
CA LEU A 109 -4.14 14.56 -6.14
C LEU A 109 -2.66 14.40 -5.77
N GLU A 110 -2.27 14.66 -4.53
CA GLU A 110 -0.90 14.47 -4.05
C GLU A 110 -0.41 13.04 -4.32
N TYR A 111 -1.21 12.02 -3.98
CA TYR A 111 -0.81 10.63 -4.18
C TYR A 111 -0.83 10.19 -5.65
N LEU A 112 -1.70 10.75 -6.49
CA LEU A 112 -1.69 10.50 -7.93
C LEU A 112 -0.45 11.12 -8.58
N GLN A 113 -0.08 12.35 -8.20
CA GLN A 113 1.13 13.01 -8.69
C GLN A 113 2.40 12.24 -8.29
N LEU A 114 2.45 11.68 -7.07
CA LEU A 114 3.55 10.80 -6.68
C LEU A 114 3.61 9.53 -7.53
N ALA A 115 2.46 8.93 -7.83
CA ALA A 115 2.39 7.77 -8.72
C ALA A 115 2.92 8.11 -10.12
N ASP A 116 2.48 9.23 -10.70
CA ASP A 116 2.95 9.70 -12.01
C ASP A 116 4.45 9.98 -12.02
N ALA A 117 4.98 10.64 -10.97
CA ALA A 117 6.39 10.97 -10.86
C ALA A 117 7.29 9.72 -10.77
N VAL A 118 6.84 8.67 -10.09
CA VAL A 118 7.65 7.46 -9.88
C VAL A 118 7.42 6.41 -10.98
N MET A 119 6.17 6.21 -11.42
CA MET A 119 5.77 5.11 -12.31
C MET A 119 5.50 5.56 -13.75
N GLY A 120 5.36 6.86 -13.98
CA GLY A 120 4.95 7.44 -15.26
C GLY A 120 3.45 7.70 -15.34
N GLN A 121 3.07 8.61 -16.25
CA GLN A 121 1.67 8.90 -16.55
C GLN A 121 0.92 7.64 -17.00
N ASP A 122 -0.38 7.59 -16.74
CA ASP A 122 -1.28 6.48 -17.03
C ASP A 122 -0.99 5.18 -16.27
N TRP A 123 0.02 5.14 -15.38
CA TRP A 123 0.25 3.98 -14.54
C TRP A 123 -0.88 3.78 -13.54
N ALA A 124 -1.45 4.85 -12.98
CA ALA A 124 -2.52 4.78 -12.00
C ALA A 124 -3.87 4.41 -12.64
N THR A 125 -4.17 3.12 -12.68
CA THR A 125 -5.44 2.55 -13.17
C THR A 125 -6.12 1.73 -12.07
N PRO A 126 -7.38 1.29 -12.23
CA PRO A 126 -8.00 0.41 -11.24
C PRO A 126 -7.23 -0.89 -10.96
N GLN A 127 -6.34 -1.32 -11.86
CA GLN A 127 -5.53 -2.54 -11.71
C GLN A 127 -4.25 -2.32 -10.90
N THR A 128 -3.81 -1.08 -10.75
CA THR A 128 -2.50 -0.71 -10.18
C THR A 128 -2.58 0.35 -9.09
N PHE A 129 -3.71 1.05 -8.97
CA PHE A 129 -3.90 2.11 -7.97
C PHE A 129 -5.32 2.11 -7.41
N ARG A 130 -5.43 2.29 -6.09
CA ARG A 130 -6.72 2.42 -5.39
C ARG A 130 -6.59 3.41 -4.25
N PHE A 131 -7.63 4.18 -3.98
CA PHE A 131 -7.78 4.87 -2.70
C PHE A 131 -8.53 4.00 -1.70
N GLY A 132 -8.00 3.87 -0.49
CA GLY A 132 -8.72 3.33 0.66
C GLY A 132 -9.25 4.48 1.53
N ALA A 133 -10.37 5.05 1.12
CA ALA A 133 -11.00 6.21 1.76
C ALA A 133 -12.50 5.95 2.00
N SER A 134 -13.10 6.72 2.92
CA SER A 134 -14.53 6.64 3.24
C SER A 134 -15.29 7.94 2.96
N GLY A 135 -14.67 9.11 3.12
CA GLY A 135 -15.27 10.42 2.85
C GLY A 135 -14.78 11.11 1.58
N LEU A 136 -13.84 10.50 0.85
CA LEU A 136 -13.28 11.10 -0.36
C LEU A 136 -14.31 11.19 -1.50
N LEU A 137 -15.27 10.26 -1.55
CA LEU A 137 -16.31 10.26 -2.59
C LEU A 137 -17.09 11.58 -2.57
N ASP A 138 -17.61 11.96 -1.40
CA ASP A 138 -18.38 13.19 -1.23
C ASP A 138 -17.58 14.44 -1.65
N ALA A 139 -16.28 14.46 -1.32
CA ALA A 139 -15.39 15.55 -1.73
C ALA A 139 -15.21 15.62 -3.26
N VAL A 140 -15.04 14.47 -3.91
CA VAL A 140 -14.92 14.41 -5.38
C VAL A 140 -16.24 14.81 -6.06
N GLU A 141 -17.37 14.32 -5.57
CA GLU A 141 -18.69 14.67 -6.11
C GLU A 141 -18.97 16.17 -5.99
N SER A 142 -18.54 16.80 -4.88
CA SER A 142 -18.70 18.24 -4.68
C SER A 142 -17.87 19.09 -5.64
N GLU A 143 -16.69 18.64 -6.08
CA GLU A 143 -15.85 19.37 -7.04
C GLU A 143 -16.31 19.19 -8.49
N LEU A 144 -17.09 18.13 -8.78
CA LEU A 144 -17.58 17.81 -10.12
C LEU A 144 -18.99 18.36 -10.40
N ALA A 145 -19.68 18.87 -9.38
CA ALA A 145 -21.02 19.46 -9.48
C ALA A 145 -21.00 20.90 -10.02
#